data_AF-A0A7S2M9W7-F1
#
_entry.id   AF-A0A7S2M9W7-F1
#
_cell.length_a   1.000
_cell.length_b   1.000
_cell.length_c   1.000
_cell.angle_alpha   90.00
_cell.angle_beta   90.00
_cell.angle_gamma   90.00
#
_symmetry.space_group_name_H-M   'P 1'
#
loop_
_entity.id
_entity.type
_entity.pdbx_description
1 polymer ?
#
loop_
_entity_poly.entity_id
_entity_poly.type
_entity_poly.pdbx_seq_one_letter_code
_entity_poly.pdbx_strand_id
1 'polypeptide(L)'
;MDDVAFPLRSVGRYIVDAEGRVVRLNGVNWYGAHQEQGVNNGLNEQPVAKLAKLIRHLGFNHVRMNYAVAMWGLRDRKVPARQDFLSANPELQGKSELEVFDALVGALTQEGLMVIVNCHTSDHRWCCSFQDDQGLWYNERWSERAWLDSLTGLAARYASNPRVIGFDPRNEPRPSLPRGSRDPLAIWWNSSIGGGCTEVSLNSNGEPLVSLGYMSKYGICMPQFFANWQKAATQAVYAVLHGNPDALVFIQGVFGYVLRPMRASPIHFGQPCLRDRLVWSIHDYTWARASYQLDSYIEGGLHSFGRVFKAIRGMYDTRLSISDPSAEEPWEKFVQAREQEWAFVLADEDGDEAPLWVGEFGERSRSLWWKNFLRYAEDKDLNWCYWAFDGIKYPAGLTVHTDYMNAEQAWGIPNGQPLQTPVLETFGLLDVRYAGAKAVWKLADVISIQSPVIGPQKNRSRAVFVDINASERCVFNATLQPVVGTGQLPRGLKGFLSK
;
A
#
# COMPACT_ATOMS: atom_id res chain seq x y z
N MET A 1 -6.78 -21.90 -11.96
CA MET A 1 -6.11 -21.32 -10.78
C MET A 1 -5.77 -22.40 -9.76
N ASP A 2 -6.30 -23.61 -9.94
CA ASP A 2 -6.05 -24.74 -9.04
C ASP A 2 -4.65 -25.35 -9.20
N ASP A 3 -3.91 -24.96 -10.23
CA ASP A 3 -2.60 -25.54 -10.55
C ASP A 3 -1.42 -24.83 -9.87
N VAL A 4 -1.60 -23.75 -9.11
CA VAL A 4 -0.48 -23.03 -8.46
C VAL A 4 0.07 -23.84 -7.27
N ALA A 5 1.37 -24.11 -7.27
CA ALA A 5 2.03 -24.85 -6.19
C ALA A 5 2.55 -23.89 -5.10
N PHE A 6 2.03 -24.01 -3.87
CA PHE A 6 2.45 -23.14 -2.77
C PHE A 6 3.60 -23.77 -1.95
N PRO A 7 4.41 -22.96 -1.23
CA PRO A 7 4.35 -21.50 -1.12
C PRO A 7 5.00 -20.78 -2.31
N LEU A 8 4.57 -19.52 -2.54
CA LEU A 8 5.19 -18.64 -3.52
C LEU A 8 6.51 -18.08 -2.99
N ARG A 9 7.40 -17.69 -3.91
CA ARG A 9 8.73 -17.13 -3.61
C ARG A 9 9.08 -16.03 -4.61
N SER A 10 10.00 -15.17 -4.21
CA SER A 10 10.63 -14.17 -5.06
C SER A 10 11.95 -14.71 -5.61
N VAL A 11 12.13 -14.65 -6.93
CA VAL A 11 13.40 -14.99 -7.59
C VAL A 11 13.63 -13.99 -8.72
N GLY A 12 14.62 -13.12 -8.57
CA GLY A 12 14.78 -11.99 -9.47
C GLY A 12 13.53 -11.10 -9.46
N ARG A 13 13.23 -10.50 -10.61
CA ARG A 13 11.98 -9.77 -10.83
C ARG A 13 10.70 -10.62 -10.80
N TYR A 14 10.76 -11.94 -10.58
CA TYR A 14 9.62 -12.85 -10.70
C TYR A 14 9.12 -13.39 -9.37
N ILE A 15 7.79 -13.44 -9.24
CA ILE A 15 7.14 -14.31 -8.25
C ILE A 15 7.00 -15.68 -8.90
N VAL A 16 7.45 -16.72 -8.20
CA VAL A 16 7.40 -18.11 -8.66
C VAL A 16 6.68 -18.99 -7.65
N ASP A 17 6.08 -20.06 -8.15
CA ASP A 17 5.50 -21.10 -7.33
C ASP A 17 6.55 -22.12 -6.88
N ALA A 18 6.14 -23.11 -6.08
CA ALA A 18 7.04 -24.13 -5.54
C ALA A 18 7.64 -25.07 -6.61
N GLU A 19 7.18 -25.00 -7.85
CA GLU A 19 7.70 -25.73 -9.01
C GLU A 19 8.58 -24.85 -9.92
N GLY A 20 8.84 -23.59 -9.54
CA GLY A 20 9.66 -22.64 -10.30
C GLY A 20 8.93 -21.99 -11.48
N ARG A 21 7.60 -22.10 -11.54
CA ARG A 21 6.79 -21.48 -12.58
C ARG A 21 6.46 -20.05 -12.18
N VAL A 22 6.64 -19.11 -13.11
CA VAL A 22 6.29 -17.70 -12.86
C VAL A 22 4.78 -17.57 -12.64
N VAL A 23 4.42 -16.94 -11.52
CA VAL A 23 3.05 -16.60 -11.13
C VAL A 23 2.83 -15.11 -11.34
N ARG A 24 1.88 -14.77 -12.21
CA ARG A 24 1.43 -13.38 -12.42
C ARG A 24 0.26 -13.06 -11.52
N LEU A 25 0.27 -11.88 -10.91
CA LEU A 25 -0.81 -11.41 -10.04
C LEU A 25 -1.65 -10.34 -10.77
N ASN A 26 -2.93 -10.63 -10.98
CA ASN A 26 -3.94 -9.69 -11.49
C ASN A 26 -5.09 -9.63 -10.48
N GLY A 27 -5.14 -8.57 -9.68
CA GLY A 27 -6.01 -8.53 -8.51
C GLY A 27 -6.92 -7.33 -8.42
N VAL A 28 -7.73 -7.34 -7.37
CA VAL A 28 -8.56 -6.23 -6.95
C VAL A 28 -8.40 -5.99 -5.46
N ASN A 29 -8.46 -4.71 -5.08
CA ASN A 29 -8.64 -4.31 -3.69
C ASN A 29 -10.08 -4.53 -3.29
N TRP A 30 -10.29 -5.18 -2.15
CA TRP A 30 -11.59 -5.27 -1.50
C TRP A 30 -11.48 -4.72 -0.09
N TYR A 31 -12.07 -3.55 0.12
CA TYR A 31 -11.87 -2.77 1.34
C TYR A 31 -13.14 -2.62 2.16
N GLY A 32 -13.00 -2.03 3.35
CA GLY A 32 -14.08 -1.73 4.29
C GLY A 32 -13.80 -2.23 5.70
N ALA A 33 -13.09 -3.36 5.87
CA ALA A 33 -12.74 -3.87 7.20
C ALA A 33 -11.80 -2.93 7.99
N HIS A 34 -11.02 -2.12 7.27
CA HIS A 34 -10.20 -1.05 7.87
C HIS A 34 -10.99 0.23 8.22
N GLN A 35 -12.24 0.37 7.78
CA GLN A 35 -13.08 1.55 8.01
C GLN A 35 -13.97 1.39 9.26
N GLU A 36 -14.76 2.43 9.55
CA GLU A 36 -15.64 2.57 10.72
C GLU A 36 -16.61 1.38 10.92
N GLN A 37 -17.11 0.79 9.83
CA GLN A 37 -18.00 -0.38 9.85
C GLN A 37 -17.31 -1.68 10.26
N GLY A 38 -15.97 -1.76 10.16
CA GLY A 38 -15.19 -2.92 10.56
C GLY A 38 -15.35 -4.17 9.68
N VAL A 39 -16.07 -4.07 8.56
CA VAL A 39 -16.28 -5.16 7.59
C VAL A 39 -16.17 -4.67 6.16
N ASN A 40 -15.77 -5.54 5.24
CA ASN A 40 -15.69 -5.20 3.82
C ASN A 40 -17.04 -4.75 3.26
N ASN A 41 -17.00 -3.84 2.28
CA ASN A 41 -18.18 -3.34 1.62
C ASN A 41 -18.87 -4.43 0.77
N GLY A 42 -20.19 -4.30 0.60
CA GLY A 42 -21.01 -5.20 -0.22
C GLY A 42 -21.61 -6.39 0.52
N LEU A 43 -21.25 -6.64 1.78
CA LEU A 43 -21.84 -7.73 2.58
C LEU A 43 -23.30 -7.48 3.00
N ASN A 44 -23.80 -6.25 2.87
CA ASN A 44 -25.21 -5.92 2.99
C ASN A 44 -25.99 -6.18 1.68
N GLU A 45 -25.29 -6.29 0.55
CA GLU A 45 -25.89 -6.36 -0.79
C GLU A 45 -25.83 -7.78 -1.38
N GLN A 46 -24.75 -8.52 -1.15
CA GLN A 46 -24.53 -9.84 -1.73
C GLN A 46 -23.91 -10.82 -0.72
N PRO A 47 -24.24 -12.13 -0.83
CA PRO A 47 -23.54 -13.16 -0.09
C PRO A 47 -22.05 -13.20 -0.41
N VAL A 48 -21.20 -13.41 0.58
CA VAL A 48 -19.73 -13.45 0.46
C VAL A 48 -19.28 -14.46 -0.60
N ALA A 49 -19.89 -15.64 -0.65
CA ALA A 49 -19.58 -16.67 -1.63
C ALA A 49 -19.87 -16.22 -3.07
N LYS A 50 -20.91 -15.40 -3.28
CA LYS A 50 -21.24 -14.84 -4.60
C LYS A 50 -20.21 -13.79 -5.02
N LEU A 51 -19.75 -12.95 -4.09
CA LEU A 51 -18.71 -11.95 -4.35
C LEU A 51 -17.37 -12.62 -4.69
N ALA A 52 -16.97 -13.65 -3.96
CA ALA A 52 -15.76 -14.43 -4.26
C ALA A 52 -15.83 -15.08 -5.66
N LYS A 53 -16.96 -15.71 -6.00
CA LYS A 53 -17.22 -16.24 -7.35
C LYS A 53 -17.16 -15.17 -8.43
N LEU A 54 -17.72 -14.00 -8.16
CA LEU A 54 -17.71 -12.88 -9.11
C LEU A 54 -16.27 -12.41 -9.38
N ILE A 55 -15.46 -12.20 -8.35
CA ILE A 55 -14.04 -11.83 -8.49
C ILE A 55 -13.32 -12.84 -9.39
N ARG A 56 -13.50 -14.14 -9.10
CA ARG A 56 -12.90 -15.23 -9.88
C ARG A 56 -13.40 -15.26 -11.33
N HIS A 57 -14.70 -15.05 -11.54
CA HIS A 57 -15.34 -15.04 -12.86
C HIS A 57 -14.88 -13.86 -13.74
N LEU A 58 -14.59 -12.71 -13.12
CA LEU A 58 -14.01 -11.55 -13.79
C LEU A 58 -12.52 -11.72 -14.14
N GLY A 59 -11.93 -12.88 -13.88
CA GLY A 59 -10.55 -13.23 -14.25
C GLY A 59 -9.48 -12.81 -13.25
N PHE A 60 -9.86 -12.12 -12.16
CA PHE A 60 -8.93 -11.79 -11.09
C PHE A 60 -8.49 -13.04 -10.33
N ASN A 61 -7.25 -13.04 -9.87
CA ASN A 61 -6.60 -14.19 -9.25
C ASN A 61 -6.18 -13.99 -7.80
N HIS A 62 -6.20 -12.75 -7.32
CA HIS A 62 -5.98 -12.44 -5.94
C HIS A 62 -6.80 -11.24 -5.48
N VAL A 63 -6.95 -11.13 -4.17
CA VAL A 63 -7.61 -10.02 -3.50
C VAL A 63 -6.66 -9.41 -2.46
N ARG A 64 -6.47 -8.10 -2.53
CA ARG A 64 -5.83 -7.32 -1.46
C ARG A 64 -6.91 -6.94 -0.45
N MET A 65 -6.85 -7.54 0.75
CA MET A 65 -7.84 -7.42 1.82
C MET A 65 -7.34 -6.43 2.88
N ASN A 66 -8.05 -5.32 3.03
CA ASN A 66 -7.60 -4.19 3.85
C ASN A 66 -8.12 -4.28 5.29
N TYR A 67 -7.23 -4.26 6.29
CA TYR A 67 -7.58 -4.22 7.71
C TYR A 67 -6.95 -3.01 8.43
N ALA A 68 -7.49 -2.68 9.59
CA ALA A 68 -6.90 -1.70 10.52
C ALA A 68 -6.20 -2.41 11.68
N VAL A 69 -5.10 -1.88 12.21
CA VAL A 69 -4.46 -2.41 13.44
C VAL A 69 -5.49 -2.59 14.57
N ALA A 70 -6.46 -1.67 14.65
CA ALA A 70 -7.59 -1.74 15.57
C ALA A 70 -8.41 -3.04 15.48
N MET A 71 -8.57 -3.64 14.30
CA MET A 71 -9.27 -4.91 14.15
C MET A 71 -8.58 -6.04 14.93
N TRP A 72 -7.24 -6.03 14.98
CA TRP A 72 -6.47 -7.00 15.77
C TRP A 72 -6.45 -6.65 17.26
N GLY A 73 -6.20 -5.38 17.57
CA GLY A 73 -6.14 -4.88 18.94
C GLY A 73 -7.47 -4.98 19.69
N LEU A 74 -8.58 -4.86 18.96
CA LEU A 74 -9.96 -4.98 19.43
C LEU A 74 -10.64 -6.21 18.82
N ARG A 75 -9.93 -7.32 18.67
CA ARG A 75 -10.41 -8.54 17.99
C ARG A 75 -11.74 -9.12 18.49
N ASP A 76 -12.17 -8.77 19.70
CA ASP A 76 -13.47 -9.18 20.25
C ASP A 76 -14.62 -8.20 19.90
N ARG A 77 -14.31 -7.05 19.27
CA ARG A 77 -15.28 -6.05 18.82
C ARG A 77 -16.23 -6.67 17.81
N LYS A 78 -17.52 -6.66 18.16
CA LYS A 78 -18.61 -7.13 17.32
C LYS A 78 -18.96 -6.12 16.24
N VAL A 79 -19.32 -6.63 15.07
CA VAL A 79 -19.81 -5.79 13.96
C VAL A 79 -21.05 -5.02 14.44
N PRO A 80 -21.15 -3.71 14.17
CA PRO A 80 -22.28 -2.90 14.63
C PRO A 80 -23.64 -3.41 14.13
N ALA A 81 -24.46 -3.95 15.02
CA ALA A 81 -25.78 -4.52 14.66
C ALA A 81 -26.78 -3.47 14.13
N ARG A 82 -26.63 -2.20 14.54
CA ARG A 82 -27.62 -1.14 14.27
C ARG A 82 -27.65 -0.63 12.82
N GLN A 83 -26.69 -1.03 11.98
CA GLN A 83 -26.47 -0.48 10.64
C GLN A 83 -26.64 -1.52 9.52
N ASP A 84 -26.98 -2.76 9.88
CA ASP A 84 -27.24 -3.89 8.96
C ASP A 84 -26.21 -4.04 7.82
N PHE A 85 -24.92 -3.96 8.15
CA PHE A 85 -23.83 -4.13 7.16
C PHE A 85 -23.69 -5.57 6.63
N LEU A 86 -24.49 -6.50 7.15
CA LEU A 86 -24.43 -7.93 6.87
C LEU A 86 -25.81 -8.48 6.44
N SER A 87 -26.74 -7.65 5.95
CA SER A 87 -28.10 -8.08 5.58
C SER A 87 -28.12 -9.31 4.66
N ALA A 88 -27.18 -9.40 3.73
CA ALA A 88 -27.07 -10.49 2.76
C ALA A 88 -26.28 -11.71 3.29
N ASN A 89 -25.74 -11.62 4.51
CA ASN A 89 -24.93 -12.65 5.17
C ASN A 89 -25.39 -12.84 6.64
N PRO A 90 -26.64 -13.28 6.88
CA PRO A 90 -27.22 -13.39 8.22
C PRO A 90 -26.43 -14.33 9.15
N GLU A 91 -25.71 -15.31 8.61
CA GLU A 91 -24.82 -16.22 9.36
C GLU A 91 -23.59 -15.53 9.97
N LEU A 92 -23.27 -14.32 9.50
CA LEU A 92 -22.18 -13.49 10.01
C LEU A 92 -22.65 -12.50 11.09
N GLN A 93 -23.94 -12.37 11.32
CA GLN A 93 -24.48 -11.46 12.34
C GLN A 93 -24.01 -11.87 13.74
N GLY A 94 -23.61 -10.88 14.55
CA GLY A 94 -23.09 -11.11 15.90
C GLY A 94 -21.66 -11.65 15.96
N LYS A 95 -20.99 -11.85 14.82
CA LYS A 95 -19.55 -12.12 14.78
C LYS A 95 -18.73 -10.85 15.05
N SER A 96 -17.51 -11.05 15.51
CA SER A 96 -16.50 -10.00 15.56
C SER A 96 -16.03 -9.62 14.16
N GLU A 97 -15.45 -8.45 14.04
CA GLU A 97 -14.87 -7.96 12.79
C GLU A 97 -13.79 -8.91 12.27
N LEU A 98 -12.95 -9.43 13.16
CA LEU A 98 -11.94 -10.43 12.81
C LEU A 98 -12.58 -11.75 12.34
N GLU A 99 -13.62 -12.24 13.02
CA GLU A 99 -14.34 -13.46 12.60
C GLU A 99 -15.03 -13.28 11.23
N VAL A 100 -15.52 -12.09 10.90
CA VAL A 100 -16.05 -11.79 9.56
C VAL A 100 -14.92 -11.75 8.54
N PHE A 101 -13.81 -11.10 8.85
CA PHE A 101 -12.62 -11.08 7.98
C PHE A 101 -12.12 -12.50 7.69
N ASP A 102 -12.11 -13.40 8.67
CA ASP A 102 -11.78 -14.82 8.48
C ASP A 102 -12.73 -15.52 7.52
N ALA A 103 -14.03 -15.28 7.64
CA ALA A 103 -15.04 -15.86 6.76
C ALA A 103 -14.82 -15.40 5.31
N LEU A 104 -14.43 -14.13 5.10
CA LEU A 104 -14.11 -13.59 3.79
C LEU A 104 -12.85 -14.22 3.20
N VAL A 105 -11.76 -14.32 3.99
CA VAL A 105 -10.53 -15.02 3.58
C VAL A 105 -10.84 -16.48 3.22
N GLY A 106 -11.65 -17.16 4.03
CA GLY A 106 -12.11 -18.53 3.76
C GLY A 106 -12.87 -18.64 2.45
N ALA A 107 -13.87 -17.79 2.23
CA ALA A 107 -14.67 -17.79 1.00
C ALA A 107 -13.82 -17.52 -0.25
N LEU A 108 -12.91 -16.54 -0.19
CA LEU A 108 -12.00 -16.22 -1.29
C LEU A 108 -11.10 -17.40 -1.65
N THR A 109 -10.47 -18.01 -0.64
CA THR A 109 -9.52 -19.10 -0.86
C THR A 109 -10.19 -20.41 -1.28
N GLN A 110 -11.43 -20.67 -0.83
CA GLN A 110 -12.26 -21.78 -1.32
C GLN A 110 -12.62 -21.65 -2.80
N GLU A 111 -12.78 -20.43 -3.30
CA GLU A 111 -12.99 -20.15 -4.74
C GLU A 111 -11.68 -20.11 -5.55
N GLY A 112 -10.56 -20.51 -4.93
CA GLY A 112 -9.25 -20.61 -5.57
C GLY A 112 -8.50 -19.29 -5.71
N LEU A 113 -8.99 -18.20 -5.12
CA LEU A 113 -8.32 -16.90 -5.12
C LEU A 113 -7.18 -16.88 -4.11
N MET A 114 -6.10 -16.17 -4.45
CA MET A 114 -5.05 -15.83 -3.49
C MET A 114 -5.45 -14.59 -2.68
N VAL A 115 -4.91 -14.44 -1.49
CA VAL A 115 -5.19 -13.31 -0.59
C VAL A 115 -3.88 -12.66 -0.17
N ILE A 116 -3.83 -11.34 -0.27
CA ILE A 116 -2.78 -10.50 0.32
C ILE A 116 -3.44 -9.66 1.42
N VAL A 117 -2.98 -9.81 2.66
CA VAL A 117 -3.55 -9.07 3.80
C VAL A 117 -2.82 -7.73 3.93
N ASN A 118 -3.55 -6.62 3.83
CA ASN A 118 -2.98 -5.28 3.88
C ASN A 118 -3.35 -4.53 5.17
N CYS A 119 -2.34 -4.12 5.94
CA CYS A 119 -2.51 -3.15 7.01
C CYS A 119 -2.71 -1.75 6.40
N HIS A 120 -3.97 -1.39 6.19
CA HIS A 120 -4.34 -0.16 5.48
C HIS A 120 -4.29 1.06 6.39
N THR A 121 -4.72 0.91 7.65
CA THR A 121 -4.77 1.97 8.64
C THR A 121 -4.41 1.44 10.03
N SER A 122 -4.19 2.34 10.98
CA SER A 122 -4.10 1.97 12.40
C SER A 122 -5.50 1.97 13.03
N ASP A 123 -6.32 2.96 12.71
CA ASP A 123 -7.69 3.12 13.21
C ASP A 123 -8.76 2.69 12.21
N HIS A 124 -9.97 2.39 12.69
CA HIS A 124 -11.16 2.18 11.86
C HIS A 124 -11.62 3.48 11.20
N ARG A 125 -10.99 3.87 10.09
CA ARG A 125 -11.24 5.12 9.37
C ARG A 125 -10.58 5.14 7.99
N TRP A 126 -10.79 6.21 7.24
CA TRP A 126 -10.19 6.42 5.92
C TRP A 126 -8.84 7.14 5.96
N CYS A 127 -8.11 7.06 4.85
CA CYS A 127 -6.82 7.71 4.58
C CYS A 127 -6.86 8.42 3.21
N CYS A 128 -5.84 8.97 2.56
CA CYS A 128 -4.44 9.04 2.89
C CYS A 128 -3.99 10.52 2.92
N SER A 129 -4.74 11.31 3.69
CA SER A 129 -4.43 12.70 3.99
C SER A 129 -3.15 12.78 4.84
N PHE A 130 -2.43 13.90 4.77
CA PHE A 130 -1.33 14.16 5.68
C PHE A 130 -1.79 14.36 7.14
N GLN A 131 -3.08 14.61 7.38
CA GLN A 131 -3.64 14.88 8.70
C GLN A 131 -4.45 13.71 9.28
N ASP A 132 -4.47 12.57 8.59
CA ASP A 132 -5.28 11.43 9.02
C ASP A 132 -4.69 10.61 10.17
N ASP A 133 -3.40 10.86 10.49
CA ASP A 133 -2.66 10.16 11.53
C ASP A 133 -2.55 8.63 11.26
N GLN A 134 -2.60 8.27 9.97
CA GLN A 134 -2.48 6.91 9.44
C GLN A 134 -1.24 6.73 8.52
N GLY A 135 -0.39 7.74 8.36
CA GLY A 135 0.81 7.63 7.52
C GLY A 135 1.94 6.81 8.14
N LEU A 136 2.08 6.85 9.46
CA LEU A 136 3.12 6.14 10.21
C LEU A 136 2.62 4.77 10.70
N TRP A 137 3.55 3.84 10.94
CA TRP A 137 3.27 2.53 11.54
C TRP A 137 2.89 2.58 13.03
N TYR A 138 2.68 3.78 13.58
CA TYR A 138 2.17 4.05 14.91
C TYR A 138 1.40 5.38 14.92
N ASN A 139 0.59 5.57 15.95
CA ASN A 139 0.02 6.87 16.32
C ASN A 139 -0.25 6.92 17.83
N GLU A 140 -0.93 7.96 18.32
CA GLU A 140 -1.23 8.12 19.75
C GLU A 140 -2.06 6.98 20.36
N ARG A 141 -2.83 6.27 19.52
CA ARG A 141 -3.75 5.20 19.95
C ARG A 141 -3.16 3.80 19.76
N TRP A 142 -2.28 3.65 18.76
CA TRP A 142 -1.70 2.38 18.35
C TRP A 142 -0.18 2.49 18.29
N SER A 143 0.51 1.77 19.18
CA SER A 143 1.97 1.74 19.19
C SER A 143 2.54 0.94 18.01
N GLU A 144 3.81 1.17 17.69
CA GLU A 144 4.57 0.33 16.75
C GLU A 144 4.50 -1.15 17.15
N ARG A 145 4.51 -1.44 18.46
CA ARG A 145 4.35 -2.81 18.96
C ARG A 145 2.98 -3.40 18.60
N ALA A 146 1.90 -2.64 18.77
CA ALA A 146 0.56 -3.12 18.41
C ALA A 146 0.43 -3.40 16.90
N TRP A 147 1.07 -2.57 16.07
CA TRP A 147 1.17 -2.83 14.64
C TRP A 147 1.93 -4.13 14.33
N LEU A 148 3.14 -4.31 14.88
CA LEU A 148 3.92 -5.55 14.70
C LEU A 148 3.20 -6.80 15.23
N ASP A 149 2.49 -6.68 16.35
CA ASP A 149 1.67 -7.76 16.92
C ASP A 149 0.51 -8.11 15.99
N SER A 150 -0.10 -7.13 15.31
CA SER A 150 -1.15 -7.39 14.32
C SER A 150 -0.62 -8.16 13.10
N LEU A 151 0.57 -7.80 12.61
CA LEU A 151 1.22 -8.48 11.50
C LEU A 151 1.57 -9.93 11.85
N THR A 152 2.26 -10.12 12.99
CA THR A 152 2.64 -11.46 13.48
C THR A 152 1.41 -12.32 13.72
N GLY A 153 0.40 -11.73 14.36
CA GLY A 153 -0.83 -12.41 14.73
C GLY A 153 -1.67 -12.86 13.55
N LEU A 154 -1.88 -11.98 12.56
CA LEU A 154 -2.61 -12.33 11.34
C LEU A 154 -1.82 -13.28 10.44
N ALA A 155 -0.49 -13.14 10.37
CA ALA A 155 0.37 -14.09 9.68
C ALA A 155 0.24 -15.50 10.28
N ALA A 156 0.38 -15.63 11.61
CA ALA A 156 0.20 -16.90 12.30
C ALA A 156 -1.23 -17.45 12.14
N ARG A 157 -2.25 -16.58 12.19
CA ARG A 157 -3.66 -16.96 12.03
C ARG A 157 -3.94 -17.64 10.68
N TYR A 158 -3.28 -17.19 9.61
CA TYR A 158 -3.50 -17.70 8.26
C TYR A 158 -2.40 -18.63 7.74
N ALA A 159 -1.41 -18.99 8.56
CA ALA A 159 -0.26 -19.80 8.13
C ALA A 159 -0.63 -21.17 7.55
N SER A 160 -1.74 -21.77 7.99
CA SER A 160 -2.23 -23.05 7.45
C SER A 160 -2.99 -22.93 6.14
N ASN A 161 -3.30 -21.71 5.68
CA ASN A 161 -3.98 -21.47 4.40
C ASN A 161 -2.96 -21.04 3.34
N PRO A 162 -2.52 -21.94 2.44
CA PRO A 162 -1.45 -21.65 1.49
C PRO A 162 -1.84 -20.58 0.46
N ARG A 163 -3.13 -20.28 0.31
CA ARG A 163 -3.63 -19.23 -0.59
C ARG A 163 -3.59 -17.84 0.06
N VAL A 164 -3.31 -17.72 1.35
CA VAL A 164 -2.90 -16.45 1.95
C VAL A 164 -1.41 -16.26 1.66
N ILE A 165 -1.12 -15.69 0.49
CA ILE A 165 0.21 -15.71 -0.10
C ILE A 165 1.15 -14.67 0.49
N GLY A 166 0.62 -13.65 1.17
CA GLY A 166 1.48 -12.62 1.74
C GLY A 166 0.77 -11.49 2.45
N PHE A 167 1.59 -10.56 2.94
CA PHE A 167 1.18 -9.43 3.77
C PHE A 167 1.79 -8.15 3.21
N ASP A 168 0.96 -7.12 3.11
CA ASP A 168 1.34 -5.74 2.82
C ASP A 168 1.34 -4.96 4.15
N PRO A 169 2.52 -4.75 4.78
CA PRO A 169 2.56 -4.38 6.18
C PRO A 169 2.16 -2.95 6.51
N ARG A 170 2.19 -2.02 5.54
CA ARG A 170 1.70 -0.65 5.75
C ARG A 170 1.36 0.03 4.45
N ASN A 171 0.12 0.53 4.37
CA ASN A 171 -0.34 1.33 3.24
C ASN A 171 0.21 2.76 3.25
N GLU A 172 0.75 3.18 2.10
CA GLU A 172 1.23 4.53 1.79
C GLU A 172 2.03 5.19 2.93
N PRO A 173 3.13 4.58 3.40
CA PRO A 173 3.89 5.10 4.52
C PRO A 173 4.36 6.53 4.22
N ARG A 174 3.89 7.49 5.02
CA ARG A 174 4.12 8.92 4.79
C ARG A 174 4.25 9.70 6.10
N PRO A 175 4.93 10.85 6.07
CA PRO A 175 4.91 11.83 7.15
C PRO A 175 3.47 12.16 7.60
N SER A 176 3.24 12.30 8.91
CA SER A 176 1.96 12.76 9.46
C SER A 176 2.10 14.21 9.94
N LEU A 177 1.20 15.08 9.50
CA LEU A 177 1.04 16.43 10.02
C LEU A 177 0.05 16.46 11.20
N PRO A 178 0.24 17.36 12.17
CA PRO A 178 -0.77 17.62 13.19
C PRO A 178 -2.08 18.05 12.57
N ARG A 179 -3.19 17.66 13.21
CA ARG A 179 -4.52 18.08 12.78
C ARG A 179 -4.63 19.60 12.74
N GLY A 180 -5.24 20.12 11.67
CA GLY A 180 -5.41 21.56 11.47
C GLY A 180 -4.16 22.31 11.00
N SER A 181 -3.00 21.63 10.87
CA SER A 181 -1.81 22.25 10.29
C SER A 181 -2.05 22.60 8.83
N ARG A 182 -1.98 23.90 8.48
CA ARG A 182 -2.09 24.38 7.10
C ARG A 182 -0.73 24.55 6.41
N ASP A 183 0.35 24.18 7.09
CA ASP A 183 1.71 24.37 6.60
C ASP A 183 2.28 23.07 6.04
N PRO A 184 2.20 22.85 4.71
CA PRO A 184 2.75 21.65 4.10
C PRO A 184 4.28 21.68 4.03
N LEU A 185 4.92 22.84 4.29
CA LEU A 185 6.39 22.94 4.41
C LEU A 185 6.88 22.35 5.74
N ALA A 186 6.01 22.14 6.72
CA ALA A 186 6.37 21.45 7.96
C ALA A 186 6.83 19.99 7.70
N ILE A 187 6.51 19.37 6.56
CA ILE A 187 7.06 18.04 6.20
C ILE A 187 8.52 18.13 5.72
N TRP A 188 9.02 19.33 5.42
CA TRP A 188 10.29 19.50 4.69
C TRP A 188 11.27 20.49 5.36
N TRP A 189 10.81 21.37 6.25
CA TRP A 189 11.61 22.48 6.78
C TRP A 189 11.72 22.47 8.31
N ASN A 190 12.93 22.22 8.80
CA ASN A 190 13.47 22.83 10.01
C ASN A 190 14.63 23.74 9.60
N SER A 191 14.33 24.99 9.26
CA SER A 191 15.38 26.00 9.13
C SER A 191 14.92 27.33 9.70
N SER A 192 15.48 27.61 10.87
CA SER A 192 15.96 28.94 11.17
C SER A 192 17.23 28.78 12.01
N ILE A 193 18.36 29.18 11.41
CA ILE A 193 19.69 29.39 12.00
C ILE A 193 20.60 28.15 12.07
N GLY A 194 21.28 27.84 10.96
CA GLY A 194 22.66 27.33 10.98
C GLY A 194 22.97 25.94 11.55
N GLY A 195 21.97 25.14 11.94
CA GLY A 195 22.14 23.75 12.36
C GLY A 195 21.55 22.78 11.34
N GLY A 196 22.32 21.77 10.92
CA GLY A 196 21.81 20.66 10.11
C GLY A 196 20.64 19.93 10.79
N CYS A 197 20.00 19.02 10.05
CA CYS A 197 18.97 18.11 10.56
C CYS A 197 19.48 17.47 11.87
N THR A 198 19.04 17.96 13.03
CA THR A 198 19.56 17.48 14.31
C THR A 198 18.94 16.13 14.61
N GLU A 199 19.79 15.11 14.64
CA GLU A 199 19.53 13.78 15.17
C GLU A 199 18.85 13.89 16.55
N VAL A 200 17.77 13.16 16.79
CA VAL A 200 17.29 12.94 18.16
C VAL A 200 18.28 11.96 18.81
N SER A 201 19.29 12.51 19.49
CA SER A 201 20.20 11.71 20.31
C SER A 201 19.47 11.29 21.59
N LEU A 202 19.44 9.98 21.87
CA LEU A 202 18.98 9.43 23.15
C LEU A 202 20.14 9.43 24.13
N ASN A 203 19.88 9.71 25.41
CA ASN A 203 20.86 9.47 26.47
C ASN A 203 21.03 7.95 26.72
N SER A 204 21.99 7.58 27.56
CA SER A 204 22.29 6.18 27.92
C SER A 204 21.12 5.42 28.57
N ASN A 205 20.03 6.12 28.93
CA ASN A 205 18.83 5.55 29.54
C ASN A 205 17.64 5.50 28.55
N GLY A 206 17.83 5.87 27.28
CA GLY A 206 16.78 5.85 26.26
C GLY A 206 15.86 7.07 26.22
N GLU A 207 16.21 8.17 26.90
CA GLU A 207 15.42 9.41 26.90
C GLU A 207 15.97 10.44 25.88
N PRO A 208 15.13 11.24 25.20
CA PRO A 208 15.58 12.26 24.25
C PRO A 208 16.36 13.40 24.93
N LEU A 209 17.55 13.72 24.41
CA LEU A 209 18.29 14.93 24.79
C LEU A 209 17.70 16.15 24.05
N VAL A 210 16.84 16.92 24.73
CA VAL A 210 16.25 18.15 24.17
C VAL A 210 17.03 19.38 24.67
N SER A 211 17.72 20.11 23.78
CA SER A 211 18.20 21.46 24.09
C SER A 211 17.20 22.50 23.57
N LEU A 212 16.83 23.45 24.44
CA LEU A 212 15.83 24.49 24.18
C LEU A 212 16.08 25.31 22.91
N GLY A 213 15.05 25.40 22.08
CA GLY A 213 14.90 26.36 20.99
C GLY A 213 13.44 26.38 20.55
N TYR A 214 12.61 27.16 21.23
CA TYR A 214 11.22 27.42 20.86
C TYR A 214 11.18 28.03 19.45
N MET A 215 10.88 27.24 18.41
CA MET A 215 10.18 27.58 17.15
C MET A 215 10.43 26.51 16.05
N SER A 216 9.79 25.32 16.16
CA SER A 216 9.37 24.46 15.02
C SER A 216 8.83 23.10 15.53
N LYS A 217 7.67 23.11 16.18
CA LYS A 217 7.10 21.91 16.84
C LYS A 217 6.67 20.77 15.88
N TYR A 218 6.71 20.95 14.55
CA TYR A 218 6.02 20.06 13.61
C TYR A 218 6.78 19.71 12.31
N GLY A 219 8.11 19.92 12.31
CA GLY A 219 9.00 19.58 11.19
C GLY A 219 9.26 18.08 11.04
N ILE A 220 8.90 17.42 9.93
CA ILE A 220 9.42 16.07 9.61
C ILE A 220 10.67 16.23 8.72
N CYS A 221 11.74 15.50 9.04
CA CYS A 221 12.96 15.47 8.24
C CYS A 221 12.89 14.26 7.29
N MET A 222 12.80 14.47 5.97
CA MET A 222 12.64 13.37 5.01
C MET A 222 13.77 12.33 5.06
N PRO A 223 15.07 12.69 5.14
CA PRO A 223 16.13 11.71 5.40
C PRO A 223 15.90 10.85 6.66
N GLN A 224 15.48 11.46 7.77
CA GLN A 224 15.16 10.73 9.00
C GLN A 224 13.93 9.84 8.83
N PHE A 225 12.90 10.33 8.12
CA PHE A 225 11.71 9.55 7.79
C PHE A 225 12.09 8.31 6.97
N PHE A 226 12.94 8.46 5.95
CA PHE A 226 13.42 7.33 5.15
C PHE A 226 14.15 6.32 6.01
N ALA A 227 15.09 6.73 6.85
CA ALA A 227 15.80 5.82 7.73
C ALA A 227 14.86 5.08 8.70
N ASN A 228 13.87 5.78 9.26
CA ASN A 228 12.86 5.18 10.12
C ASN A 228 11.96 4.20 9.36
N TRP A 229 11.57 4.53 8.13
CA TRP A 229 10.79 3.64 7.25
C TRP A 229 11.55 2.37 6.92
N GLN A 230 12.85 2.44 6.61
CA GLN A 230 13.68 1.25 6.36
C GLN A 230 13.74 0.32 7.58
N LYS A 231 13.88 0.91 8.77
CA LYS A 231 13.85 0.18 10.04
C LYS A 231 12.49 -0.50 10.24
N ALA A 232 11.40 0.25 10.09
CA ALA A 232 10.04 -0.26 10.26
C ALA A 232 9.71 -1.36 9.24
N ALA A 233 10.08 -1.18 7.97
CA ALA A 233 9.93 -2.19 6.93
C ALA A 233 10.68 -3.49 7.28
N THR A 234 11.90 -3.37 7.81
CA THR A 234 12.67 -4.54 8.27
C THR A 234 11.99 -5.25 9.44
N GLN A 235 11.49 -4.50 10.43
CA GLN A 235 10.76 -5.06 11.57
C GLN A 235 9.45 -5.73 11.14
N ALA A 236 8.74 -5.15 10.17
CA ALA A 236 7.53 -5.73 9.60
C ALA A 236 7.79 -7.05 8.88
N VAL A 237 8.86 -7.14 8.09
CA VAL A 237 9.27 -8.40 7.45
C VAL A 237 9.47 -9.48 8.52
N TYR A 238 10.20 -9.17 9.58
CA TYR A 238 10.45 -10.13 10.66
C TYR A 238 9.16 -10.52 11.38
N ALA A 239 8.27 -9.57 11.65
CA ALA A 239 6.99 -9.83 12.30
C ALA A 239 6.11 -10.79 11.46
N VAL A 240 5.99 -10.53 10.15
CA VAL A 240 5.24 -11.40 9.25
C VAL A 240 5.86 -12.79 9.19
N LEU A 241 7.17 -12.89 8.98
CA LEU A 241 7.87 -14.18 8.82
C LEU A 241 7.96 -14.98 10.13
N HIS A 242 7.90 -14.32 11.28
CA HIS A 242 7.73 -14.99 12.57
C HIS A 242 6.36 -15.64 12.71
N GLY A 243 5.30 -15.03 12.15
CA GLY A 243 3.97 -15.62 12.12
C GLY A 243 3.79 -16.67 11.04
N ASN A 244 4.30 -16.41 9.84
CA ASN A 244 4.23 -17.29 8.68
C ASN A 244 5.53 -17.21 7.85
N PRO A 245 6.46 -18.18 7.97
CA PRO A 245 7.74 -18.18 7.24
C PRO A 245 7.60 -18.45 5.73
N ASP A 246 6.40 -18.79 5.27
CA ASP A 246 6.07 -19.05 3.87
C ASP A 246 5.35 -17.91 3.17
N ALA A 247 5.01 -16.84 3.90
CA ALA A 247 4.39 -15.65 3.33
C ALA A 247 5.40 -14.81 2.54
N LEU A 248 4.93 -14.21 1.44
CA LEU A 248 5.57 -13.05 0.83
C LEU A 248 5.29 -11.78 1.67
N VAL A 249 6.22 -10.83 1.66
CA VAL A 249 6.07 -9.52 2.30
C VAL A 249 6.16 -8.43 1.24
N PHE A 250 5.05 -7.72 1.04
CA PHE A 250 4.89 -6.67 0.05
C PHE A 250 5.25 -5.32 0.68
N ILE A 251 6.49 -4.86 0.48
CA ILE A 251 6.99 -3.64 1.11
C ILE A 251 6.66 -2.44 0.24
N GLN A 252 5.78 -1.57 0.73
CA GLN A 252 5.43 -0.34 0.03
C GLN A 252 6.55 0.70 0.06
N GLY A 253 6.76 1.35 -1.08
CA GLY A 253 7.55 2.58 -1.17
C GLY A 253 6.95 3.73 -0.37
N VAL A 254 7.75 4.77 -0.16
CA VAL A 254 7.32 5.95 0.59
C VAL A 254 6.24 6.71 -0.18
N PHE A 255 5.23 7.18 0.55
CA PHE A 255 3.94 7.67 0.06
C PHE A 255 3.15 6.67 -0.81
N GLY A 256 3.61 5.41 -0.91
CA GLY A 256 3.07 4.41 -1.81
C GLY A 256 3.71 4.42 -3.20
N TYR A 257 4.35 5.48 -3.67
CA TYR A 257 4.77 5.58 -5.09
C TYR A 257 6.27 5.85 -5.30
N VAL A 258 7.06 6.01 -4.23
CA VAL A 258 8.50 6.33 -4.31
C VAL A 258 9.36 5.17 -3.78
N LEU A 259 10.14 4.54 -4.66
CA LEU A 259 11.20 3.59 -4.30
C LEU A 259 12.61 4.16 -4.51
N ARG A 260 12.77 5.27 -5.23
CA ARG A 260 14.07 5.88 -5.58
C ARG A 260 15.08 5.97 -4.42
N PRO A 261 14.73 6.34 -3.17
CA PRO A 261 15.68 6.37 -2.06
C PRO A 261 16.42 5.04 -1.85
N MET A 262 15.81 3.92 -2.22
CA MET A 262 16.42 2.60 -2.17
C MET A 262 17.58 2.43 -3.14
N ARG A 263 17.60 3.15 -4.26
CA ARG A 263 18.70 3.11 -5.23
C ARG A 263 20.02 3.59 -4.62
N ALA A 264 19.95 4.59 -3.74
CA ALA A 264 21.12 5.13 -3.05
C ALA A 264 21.41 4.39 -1.73
N SER A 265 20.38 3.84 -1.08
CA SER A 265 20.48 3.16 0.20
C SER A 265 19.54 1.95 0.24
N PRO A 266 19.95 0.78 -0.27
CA PRO A 266 19.13 -0.43 -0.24
C PRO A 266 18.79 -0.87 1.19
N ILE A 267 17.67 -1.56 1.38
CA ILE A 267 17.31 -2.10 2.70
C ILE A 267 18.08 -3.40 2.94
N HIS A 268 18.79 -3.48 4.07
CA HIS A 268 19.50 -4.68 4.49
C HIS A 268 18.71 -5.45 5.56
N PHE A 269 18.10 -6.57 5.16
CA PHE A 269 17.26 -7.40 6.03
C PHE A 269 18.04 -8.38 6.93
N GLY A 270 19.35 -8.20 7.12
CA GLY A 270 20.19 -9.02 8.01
C GLY A 270 20.46 -10.47 7.56
N GLN A 271 19.54 -11.13 6.84
CA GLN A 271 19.73 -12.43 6.19
C GLN A 271 19.56 -12.26 4.67
N PRO A 272 20.62 -12.50 3.86
CA PRO A 272 20.52 -12.41 2.41
C PRO A 272 19.41 -13.29 1.82
N CYS A 273 19.13 -14.44 2.45
CA CYS A 273 18.10 -15.36 1.96
C CYS A 273 16.67 -14.81 2.08
N LEU A 274 16.38 -13.84 2.97
CA LEU A 274 15.02 -13.31 3.14
C LEU A 274 14.51 -12.56 1.91
N ARG A 275 15.40 -12.21 0.97
CA ARG A 275 15.04 -11.68 -0.35
C ARG A 275 14.06 -12.60 -1.10
N ASP A 276 14.11 -13.91 -0.86
CA ASP A 276 13.18 -14.89 -1.44
C ASP A 276 11.72 -14.72 -0.98
N ARG A 277 11.47 -13.84 0.00
CA ARG A 277 10.14 -13.50 0.53
C ARG A 277 9.69 -12.08 0.19
N LEU A 278 10.50 -11.26 -0.47
CA LEU A 278 10.19 -9.83 -0.61
C LEU A 278 9.56 -9.51 -1.95
N VAL A 279 8.58 -8.63 -1.95
CA VAL A 279 8.01 -8.02 -3.15
C VAL A 279 7.96 -6.51 -2.92
N TRP A 280 8.51 -5.72 -3.84
CA TRP A 280 8.35 -4.28 -3.82
C TRP A 280 6.92 -3.93 -4.22
N SER A 281 6.30 -3.04 -3.46
CA SER A 281 4.94 -2.57 -3.72
C SER A 281 4.93 -1.08 -4.01
N ILE A 282 4.22 -0.68 -5.06
CA ILE A 282 3.93 0.73 -5.34
C ILE A 282 2.46 0.94 -5.70
N HIS A 283 2.01 2.18 -5.59
CA HIS A 283 0.76 2.69 -6.12
C HIS A 283 1.10 3.59 -7.32
N ASP A 284 0.26 3.59 -8.35
CA ASP A 284 0.41 4.51 -9.48
C ASP A 284 -0.94 5.13 -9.83
N TYR A 285 -1.00 6.44 -9.71
CA TYR A 285 -2.18 7.25 -9.99
C TYR A 285 -1.75 8.50 -10.76
N THR A 286 -2.73 9.19 -11.37
CA THR A 286 -2.48 10.44 -12.11
C THR A 286 -1.72 11.49 -11.29
N TRP A 287 -1.96 11.56 -9.99
CA TRP A 287 -1.29 12.52 -9.10
C TRP A 287 0.11 12.10 -8.66
N ALA A 288 0.54 10.85 -8.87
CA ALA A 288 1.89 10.41 -8.54
C ALA A 288 2.97 11.25 -9.25
N ARG A 289 2.63 11.79 -10.43
CA ARG A 289 3.45 12.76 -11.17
C ARG A 289 3.86 13.97 -10.33
N ALA A 290 3.00 14.47 -9.44
CA ALA A 290 3.33 15.62 -8.60
C ALA A 290 4.54 15.32 -7.70
N SER A 291 4.68 14.07 -7.26
CA SER A 291 5.83 13.61 -6.50
C SER A 291 7.03 13.29 -7.38
N TYR A 292 6.82 12.75 -8.58
CA TYR A 292 7.91 12.47 -9.53
C TYR A 292 8.60 13.76 -10.03
N GLN A 293 7.86 14.87 -10.05
CA GLN A 293 8.39 16.18 -10.45
C GLN A 293 9.12 16.94 -9.34
N LEU A 294 9.04 16.49 -8.08
CA LEU A 294 9.58 17.22 -6.93
C LEU A 294 11.09 17.45 -7.04
N ASP A 295 11.83 16.48 -7.59
CA ASP A 295 13.29 16.59 -7.77
C ASP A 295 13.68 17.54 -8.91
N SER A 296 12.93 17.57 -10.02
CA SER A 296 13.16 18.56 -11.08
C SER A 296 13.02 20.01 -10.59
N TYR A 297 12.29 20.21 -9.48
CA TYR A 297 12.19 21.50 -8.82
C TYR A 297 13.32 21.71 -7.80
N ILE A 298 13.81 20.68 -7.11
CA ILE A 298 14.91 20.79 -6.14
C ILE A 298 16.27 20.99 -6.83
N GLU A 299 16.54 20.29 -7.93
CA GLU A 299 17.78 20.42 -8.72
C GLU A 299 17.92 21.80 -9.41
N GLY A 300 16.82 22.56 -9.54
CA GLY A 300 16.80 23.88 -10.19
C GLY A 300 17.31 25.06 -9.32
N GLY A 301 17.81 24.81 -8.11
CA GLY A 301 18.36 25.84 -7.21
C GLY A 301 17.33 26.85 -6.65
N LEU A 302 17.80 27.88 -5.93
CA LEU A 302 16.98 28.90 -5.22
C LEU A 302 15.86 29.58 -6.06
N HIS A 303 15.93 29.51 -7.40
CA HIS A 303 14.91 30.03 -8.31
C HIS A 303 13.66 29.14 -8.47
N SER A 304 13.57 28.02 -7.75
CA SER A 304 12.47 27.05 -7.82
C SER A 304 11.53 27.06 -6.62
N PHE A 305 11.73 27.94 -5.62
CA PHE A 305 10.93 27.95 -4.38
C PHE A 305 9.41 27.95 -4.64
N GLY A 306 8.92 28.74 -5.59
CA GLY A 306 7.50 28.75 -5.97
C GLY A 306 7.02 27.45 -6.65
N ARG A 307 7.91 26.73 -7.33
CA ARG A 307 7.61 25.46 -8.00
C ARG A 307 7.66 24.27 -7.03
N VAL A 308 8.64 24.24 -6.13
CA VAL A 308 8.70 23.31 -4.99
C VAL A 308 7.45 23.52 -4.11
N PHE A 309 7.12 24.77 -3.79
CA PHE A 309 5.90 25.10 -3.05
C PHE A 309 4.63 24.65 -3.78
N LYS A 310 4.54 24.83 -5.11
CA LYS A 310 3.41 24.36 -5.91
C LYS A 310 3.31 22.83 -5.96
N ALA A 311 4.43 22.11 -6.03
CA ALA A 311 4.48 20.65 -6.01
C ALA A 311 4.05 20.08 -4.65
N ILE A 312 4.62 20.61 -3.56
CA ILE A 312 4.28 20.23 -2.19
C ILE A 312 2.80 20.57 -1.89
N ARG A 313 2.33 21.75 -2.31
CA ARG A 313 0.91 22.11 -2.21
C ARG A 313 0.03 21.23 -3.09
N GLY A 314 0.53 20.75 -4.24
CA GLY A 314 -0.18 19.79 -5.09
C GLY A 314 -0.29 18.39 -4.47
N MET A 315 0.71 17.97 -3.71
CA MET A 315 0.67 16.73 -2.91
C MET A 315 -0.28 16.88 -1.71
N TYR A 316 -0.37 18.06 -1.11
CA TYR A 316 -1.20 18.34 0.06
C TYR A 316 -2.67 18.67 -0.29
N ASP A 317 -2.88 19.41 -1.37
CA ASP A 317 -4.17 19.87 -1.86
C ASP A 317 -4.47 19.09 -3.14
N THR A 318 -5.14 17.95 -3.00
CA THR A 318 -5.56 17.09 -4.12
C THR A 318 -6.31 17.87 -5.22
N ARG A 319 -6.87 19.06 -4.92
CA ARG A 319 -7.45 20.02 -5.87
C ARG A 319 -6.48 20.53 -6.94
N LEU A 320 -5.18 20.63 -6.65
CA LEU A 320 -4.14 21.03 -7.62
C LEU A 320 -3.68 19.86 -8.50
N SER A 321 -3.90 18.60 -8.08
CA SER A 321 -3.63 17.42 -8.91
C SER A 321 -4.80 17.04 -9.83
N ILE A 322 -6.01 17.50 -9.49
CA ILE A 322 -7.25 17.18 -10.20
C ILE A 322 -7.60 18.21 -11.27
N SER A 323 -7.00 19.40 -11.21
CA SER A 323 -7.37 20.56 -12.03
C SER A 323 -6.60 20.70 -13.34
N ASP A 324 -5.70 19.79 -13.70
CA ASP A 324 -5.25 19.71 -15.09
C ASP A 324 -5.28 18.30 -15.69
N PRO A 325 -6.49 17.75 -15.96
CA PRO A 325 -6.66 16.60 -16.84
C PRO A 325 -6.18 16.83 -18.29
N SER A 326 -5.80 18.07 -18.65
CA SER A 326 -5.41 18.46 -20.01
C SER A 326 -3.90 18.59 -20.23
N ALA A 327 -3.08 18.51 -19.18
CA ALA A 327 -1.64 18.31 -19.31
C ALA A 327 -1.36 16.84 -19.65
N GLU A 328 -1.77 16.44 -20.85
CA GLU A 328 -1.41 15.16 -21.47
C GLU A 328 0.04 14.83 -21.14
N GLU A 329 0.28 13.69 -20.47
CA GLU A 329 1.62 13.15 -20.27
C GLU A 329 1.94 12.29 -21.49
N PRO A 330 2.78 12.74 -22.44
CA PRO A 330 3.16 11.93 -23.58
C PRO A 330 3.89 10.68 -23.09
N TRP A 331 3.82 9.62 -23.90
CA TRP A 331 4.36 8.29 -23.56
C TRP A 331 5.81 8.35 -23.03
N GLU A 332 6.67 9.13 -23.67
CA GLU A 332 8.09 9.21 -23.30
C GLU A 332 8.27 9.77 -21.89
N LYS A 333 7.50 10.80 -21.52
CA LYS A 333 7.53 11.38 -20.16
C LYS A 333 6.91 10.44 -19.14
N PHE A 334 5.82 9.76 -19.53
CA PHE A 334 5.17 8.76 -18.69
C PHE A 334 6.14 7.65 -18.29
N VAL A 335 6.89 7.10 -19.27
CA VAL A 335 7.90 6.08 -19.03
C VAL A 335 9.04 6.65 -18.19
N GLN A 336 9.62 7.79 -18.58
CA GLN A 336 10.76 8.39 -17.90
C GLN A 336 10.51 8.60 -16.40
N ALA A 337 9.35 9.13 -16.03
CA ALA A 337 9.02 9.39 -14.64
C ALA A 337 9.01 8.11 -13.79
N ARG A 338 8.53 6.99 -14.35
CA ARG A 338 8.44 5.70 -13.64
C ARG A 338 9.78 5.02 -13.52
N GLU A 339 10.59 5.03 -14.58
CA GLU A 339 11.98 4.52 -14.56
C GLU A 339 12.84 5.25 -13.52
N GLN A 340 12.60 6.54 -13.29
CA GLN A 340 13.31 7.32 -12.26
C GLN A 340 12.89 6.97 -10.83
N GLU A 341 11.63 6.57 -10.63
CA GLU A 341 11.01 6.56 -9.29
C GLU A 341 10.86 5.18 -8.69
N TRP A 342 10.62 4.17 -9.53
CA TRP A 342 10.43 2.80 -9.06
C TRP A 342 10.75 1.74 -10.09
N ALA A 343 10.58 1.99 -11.40
CA ALA A 343 10.72 0.94 -12.42
C ALA A 343 12.18 0.50 -12.66
N PHE A 344 13.16 1.22 -12.10
CA PHE A 344 14.55 0.75 -12.08
C PHE A 344 14.71 -0.62 -11.40
N VAL A 345 13.82 -1.01 -10.47
CA VAL A 345 13.85 -2.34 -9.83
C VAL A 345 13.43 -3.47 -10.78
N LEU A 346 12.88 -3.14 -11.96
CA LEU A 346 12.54 -4.11 -13.00
C LEU A 346 13.74 -4.47 -13.87
N ALA A 347 14.84 -3.70 -13.80
CA ALA A 347 16.07 -3.97 -14.51
C ALA A 347 16.90 -4.98 -13.68
N ASP A 348 17.27 -6.11 -14.28
CA ASP A 348 18.08 -7.19 -13.68
C ASP A 348 19.57 -6.79 -13.47
N GLU A 349 19.88 -5.51 -13.24
CA GLU A 349 21.24 -4.98 -13.37
C GLU A 349 21.91 -4.60 -12.03
N ASP A 350 21.15 -4.27 -10.98
CA ASP A 350 21.70 -3.59 -9.78
C ASP A 350 21.66 -4.40 -8.46
N GLY A 351 21.26 -5.68 -8.48
CA GLY A 351 21.37 -6.58 -7.30
C GLY A 351 20.32 -6.37 -6.18
N ASP A 352 19.26 -5.60 -6.44
CA ASP A 352 18.04 -5.49 -5.61
C ASP A 352 16.87 -6.22 -6.32
N GLU A 353 17.09 -7.53 -6.46
CA GLU A 353 16.40 -8.51 -7.31
C GLU A 353 15.04 -9.00 -6.75
N ALA A 354 14.16 -8.09 -6.30
CA ALA A 354 12.82 -8.46 -5.86
C ALA A 354 11.74 -8.09 -6.89
N PRO A 355 10.65 -8.88 -7.01
CA PRO A 355 9.55 -8.58 -7.90
C PRO A 355 8.88 -7.26 -7.53
N LEU A 356 8.33 -6.57 -8.53
CA LEU A 356 7.48 -5.41 -8.32
C LEU A 356 6.00 -5.79 -8.47
N TRP A 357 5.17 -5.22 -7.60
CA TRP A 357 3.72 -5.28 -7.64
C TRP A 357 3.12 -3.88 -7.51
N VAL A 358 2.22 -3.53 -8.43
CA VAL A 358 1.41 -2.31 -8.34
C VAL A 358 0.20 -2.60 -7.45
N GLY A 359 0.31 -2.33 -6.15
CA GLY A 359 -0.72 -2.62 -5.15
C GLY A 359 -2.01 -1.83 -5.31
N GLU A 360 -1.92 -0.65 -5.95
CA GLU A 360 -3.08 0.17 -6.33
C GLU A 360 -2.85 0.98 -7.60
N PHE A 361 -3.89 1.04 -8.42
CA PHE A 361 -4.05 2.02 -9.48
C PHE A 361 -5.56 2.15 -9.79
N GLY A 362 -5.98 3.30 -10.31
CA GLY A 362 -7.39 3.55 -10.57
C GLY A 362 -7.64 4.89 -11.25
N GLU A 363 -8.78 5.02 -11.92
CA GLU A 363 -9.08 6.23 -12.69
C GLU A 363 -10.59 6.44 -12.87
N ARG A 364 -11.02 7.70 -12.97
CA ARG A 364 -12.43 8.12 -13.16
C ARG A 364 -12.83 8.26 -14.63
N SER A 365 -11.86 8.39 -15.54
CA SER A 365 -12.07 8.67 -16.97
C SER A 365 -11.10 7.90 -17.89
N ARG A 366 -11.38 7.74 -19.19
CA ARG A 366 -10.39 7.16 -20.13
C ARG A 366 -9.31 8.18 -20.51
N SER A 367 -8.54 8.65 -19.52
CA SER A 367 -7.49 9.66 -19.66
C SER A 367 -6.30 9.12 -20.48
N LEU A 368 -5.38 10.02 -20.90
CA LEU A 368 -4.13 9.58 -21.53
C LEU A 368 -3.26 8.80 -20.55
N TRP A 369 -3.23 9.19 -19.28
CA TRP A 369 -2.55 8.44 -18.23
C TRP A 369 -3.07 7.00 -18.14
N TRP A 370 -4.40 6.80 -18.16
CA TRP A 370 -5.00 5.45 -18.15
C TRP A 370 -4.49 4.59 -19.30
N LYS A 371 -4.54 5.13 -20.53
CA LYS A 371 -4.08 4.42 -21.73
C LYS A 371 -2.59 4.09 -21.65
N ASN A 372 -1.77 5.04 -21.19
CA ASN A 372 -0.34 4.82 -21.01
C ASN A 372 -0.05 3.79 -19.92
N PHE A 373 -0.75 3.85 -18.78
CA PHE A 373 -0.55 2.88 -17.70
C PHE A 373 -0.90 1.46 -18.13
N LEU A 374 -2.05 1.26 -18.78
CA LEU A 374 -2.43 -0.05 -19.28
C LEU A 374 -1.39 -0.61 -20.27
N ARG A 375 -0.93 0.23 -21.21
CA ARG A 375 0.16 -0.14 -22.14
C ARG A 375 1.44 -0.50 -21.39
N TYR A 376 1.83 0.32 -20.41
CA TYR A 376 3.06 0.12 -19.64
C TYR A 376 3.01 -1.16 -18.80
N ALA A 377 1.85 -1.45 -18.18
CA ALA A 377 1.63 -2.66 -17.40
C ALA A 377 1.77 -3.92 -18.27
N GLU A 378 1.23 -3.91 -19.50
CA GLU A 378 1.42 -4.99 -20.47
C GLU A 378 2.87 -5.07 -20.96
N ASP A 379 3.48 -3.94 -21.37
CA ASP A 379 4.84 -3.90 -21.91
C ASP A 379 5.89 -4.41 -20.91
N LYS A 380 5.68 -4.15 -19.61
CA LYS A 380 6.60 -4.54 -18.54
C LYS A 380 6.25 -5.86 -17.84
N ASP A 381 5.11 -6.48 -18.18
CA ASP A 381 4.56 -7.67 -17.49
C ASP A 381 4.43 -7.46 -15.98
N LEU A 382 3.76 -6.37 -15.59
CA LEU A 382 3.62 -6.01 -14.18
C LEU A 382 2.64 -6.93 -13.45
N ASN A 383 2.96 -7.24 -12.21
CA ASN A 383 1.97 -7.70 -11.24
C ASN A 383 1.18 -6.50 -10.74
N TRP A 384 -0.15 -6.60 -10.59
CA TRP A 384 -0.96 -5.44 -10.21
C TRP A 384 -2.24 -5.81 -9.46
N CYS A 385 -2.80 -4.83 -8.75
CA CYS A 385 -4.05 -4.91 -8.02
C CYS A 385 -4.85 -3.60 -8.21
N TYR A 386 -6.03 -3.71 -8.83
CA TYR A 386 -6.85 -2.54 -9.17
C TYR A 386 -7.56 -1.98 -7.93
N TRP A 387 -7.62 -0.66 -7.77
CA TRP A 387 -8.45 0.02 -6.77
C TRP A 387 -9.72 0.58 -7.44
N ALA A 388 -10.92 0.05 -7.17
CA ALA A 388 -11.25 -1.07 -6.28
C ALA A 388 -12.41 -1.92 -6.83
N PHE A 389 -12.58 -3.11 -6.26
CA PHE A 389 -13.73 -3.99 -6.53
C PHE A 389 -15.05 -3.30 -6.19
N ASP A 390 -15.07 -2.57 -5.07
CA ASP A 390 -16.25 -1.96 -4.46
C ASP A 390 -16.85 -0.83 -5.28
N GLY A 391 -18.18 -0.78 -5.36
CA GLY A 391 -18.94 0.34 -5.94
C GLY A 391 -19.22 1.48 -4.96
N ILE A 392 -19.03 1.21 -3.67
CA ILE A 392 -19.39 2.05 -2.54
C ILE A 392 -18.15 2.31 -1.70
N LYS A 393 -18.00 3.57 -1.29
CA LYS A 393 -17.00 4.03 -0.32
C LYS A 393 -17.47 3.93 1.11
N TYR A 394 -18.71 4.35 1.36
CA TYR A 394 -19.34 4.22 2.66
C TYR A 394 -20.79 3.76 2.48
N PRO A 395 -21.21 2.68 3.14
CA PRO A 395 -22.61 2.24 3.09
C PRO A 395 -23.54 3.26 3.75
N ALA A 396 -24.82 3.24 3.39
CA ALA A 396 -25.84 4.02 4.07
C ALA A 396 -25.92 3.63 5.56
N GLY A 397 -26.35 4.56 6.41
CA GLY A 397 -26.47 4.37 7.85
C GLY A 397 -25.15 4.46 8.63
N LEU A 398 -24.00 4.38 7.96
CA LEU A 398 -22.69 4.56 8.59
C LEU A 398 -22.52 6.00 9.07
N THR A 399 -21.93 6.18 10.26
CA THR A 399 -21.53 7.50 10.76
C THR A 399 -20.06 7.69 10.46
N VAL A 400 -19.73 8.71 9.66
CA VAL A 400 -18.34 9.00 9.24
C VAL A 400 -17.91 10.33 9.85
N HIS A 401 -16.73 10.35 10.46
CA HIS A 401 -16.10 11.57 10.95
C HIS A 401 -15.16 12.10 9.88
N THR A 402 -15.29 13.37 9.49
CA THR A 402 -14.48 13.96 8.41
C THR A 402 -13.38 14.88 8.93
N ASP A 403 -13.21 14.99 10.25
CA ASP A 403 -12.27 15.95 10.87
C ASP A 403 -10.80 15.71 10.51
N TYR A 404 -10.49 14.50 10.04
CA TYR A 404 -9.14 14.06 9.66
C TYR A 404 -8.92 14.05 8.13
N MET A 405 -9.99 14.28 7.38
CA MET A 405 -10.01 14.24 5.92
C MET A 405 -9.63 15.60 5.33
N ASN A 406 -9.02 15.60 4.16
CA ASN A 406 -8.89 16.81 3.38
C ASN A 406 -10.26 17.24 2.80
N ALA A 407 -10.33 18.45 2.23
CA ALA A 407 -11.59 19.04 1.79
C ALA A 407 -12.27 18.28 0.63
N GLU A 408 -11.53 17.49 -0.15
CA GLU A 408 -12.09 16.64 -1.20
C GLU A 408 -12.63 15.33 -0.63
N GLN A 409 -11.85 14.69 0.23
CA GLN A 409 -12.24 13.44 0.91
C GLN A 409 -13.51 13.63 1.75
N ALA A 410 -13.66 14.79 2.39
CA ALA A 410 -14.83 15.15 3.19
C ALA A 410 -16.03 15.64 2.37
N TRP A 411 -15.87 15.89 1.06
CA TRP A 411 -16.88 16.58 0.27
C TRP A 411 -18.19 15.77 0.21
N GLY A 412 -19.30 16.42 0.59
CA GLY A 412 -20.63 15.81 0.58
C GLY A 412 -20.90 14.83 1.75
N ILE A 413 -19.95 14.65 2.68
CA ILE A 413 -20.13 13.77 3.84
C ILE A 413 -20.58 14.60 5.05
N PRO A 414 -21.75 14.33 5.64
CA PRO A 414 -22.21 15.02 6.84
C PRO A 414 -21.41 14.54 8.06
N ASN A 415 -20.49 15.39 8.54
CA ASN A 415 -19.58 15.06 9.63
C ASN A 415 -20.29 14.58 10.90
N GLY A 416 -19.98 13.38 11.35
CA GLY A 416 -20.49 12.81 12.60
C GLY A 416 -21.99 12.48 12.58
N GLN A 417 -22.62 12.45 11.40
CA GLN A 417 -24.03 12.07 11.24
C GLN A 417 -24.15 10.77 10.43
N PRO A 418 -25.19 9.94 10.67
CA PRO A 418 -25.48 8.80 9.82
C PRO A 418 -25.75 9.20 8.36
N LEU A 419 -25.11 8.52 7.43
CA LEU A 419 -25.30 8.71 6.00
C LEU A 419 -26.71 8.30 5.57
N GLN A 420 -27.42 9.19 4.89
CA GLN A 420 -28.77 8.90 4.37
C GLN A 420 -28.74 8.04 3.10
N THR A 421 -27.68 8.18 2.31
CA THR A 421 -27.43 7.42 1.07
C THR A 421 -25.98 6.96 1.05
N PRO A 422 -25.66 5.85 0.36
CA PRO A 422 -24.29 5.40 0.28
C PRO A 422 -23.42 6.41 -0.48
N VAL A 423 -22.18 6.60 -0.01
CA VAL A 423 -21.17 7.38 -0.74
C VAL A 423 -20.51 6.46 -1.75
N LEU A 424 -20.46 6.86 -3.02
CA LEU A 424 -19.96 6.02 -4.10
C LEU A 424 -18.42 5.97 -4.13
N GLU A 425 -17.86 4.81 -4.49
CA GLU A 425 -16.40 4.64 -4.67
C GLU A 425 -15.97 5.21 -6.03
N THR A 426 -15.21 6.30 -6.03
CA THR A 426 -14.76 7.02 -7.23
C THR A 426 -14.20 6.10 -8.32
N PHE A 427 -13.40 5.11 -7.94
CA PHE A 427 -12.72 4.23 -8.88
C PHE A 427 -13.37 2.85 -9.05
N GLY A 428 -14.50 2.61 -8.39
CA GLY A 428 -15.14 1.29 -8.30
C GLY A 428 -15.43 0.61 -9.63
N LEU A 429 -15.23 -0.71 -9.68
CA LEU A 429 -15.60 -1.55 -10.83
C LEU A 429 -17.08 -1.88 -10.86
N LEU A 430 -17.68 -2.14 -9.69
CA LEU A 430 -19.06 -2.60 -9.58
C LEU A 430 -20.04 -1.49 -9.19
N ASP A 431 -21.31 -1.68 -9.51
CA ASP A 431 -22.39 -0.83 -9.02
C ASP A 431 -22.64 -1.02 -7.52
N VAL A 432 -23.52 -0.19 -6.96
CA VAL A 432 -23.83 -0.21 -5.52
C VAL A 432 -24.45 -1.52 -5.04
N ARG A 433 -25.00 -2.35 -5.94
CA ARG A 433 -25.62 -3.64 -5.60
C ARG A 433 -24.69 -4.81 -5.87
N TYR A 434 -23.47 -4.56 -6.34
CA TYR A 434 -22.52 -5.59 -6.77
C TYR A 434 -23.14 -6.55 -7.82
N ALA A 435 -24.03 -6.02 -8.66
CA ALA A 435 -24.82 -6.78 -9.63
C ALA A 435 -24.42 -6.49 -11.08
N GLY A 436 -23.75 -5.36 -11.32
CA GLY A 436 -23.28 -4.95 -12.63
C GLY A 436 -22.03 -4.07 -12.54
N ALA A 437 -21.48 -3.72 -13.69
CA ALA A 437 -20.35 -2.81 -13.77
C ALA A 437 -20.80 -1.35 -13.57
N LYS A 438 -20.11 -0.60 -12.72
CA LYS A 438 -20.31 0.85 -12.59
C LYS A 438 -19.90 1.61 -13.85
N ALA A 439 -18.81 1.17 -14.47
CA ALA A 439 -18.33 1.69 -15.74
C ALA A 439 -17.87 0.51 -16.60
N VAL A 440 -18.72 0.11 -17.56
CA VAL A 440 -18.46 -1.04 -18.46
C VAL A 440 -17.10 -0.90 -19.15
N TRP A 441 -16.79 0.31 -19.61
CA TRP A 441 -15.55 0.64 -20.29
C TRP A 441 -14.30 0.33 -19.43
N LYS A 442 -14.38 0.60 -18.13
CA LYS A 442 -13.27 0.45 -17.18
C LYS A 442 -13.05 -1.02 -16.86
N LEU A 443 -14.15 -1.73 -16.58
CA LEU A 443 -14.07 -3.16 -16.32
C LEU A 443 -13.51 -3.90 -17.54
N ALA A 444 -13.94 -3.54 -18.76
CA ALA A 444 -13.41 -4.09 -19.99
C ALA A 444 -11.91 -3.82 -20.16
N ASP A 445 -11.46 -2.58 -19.91
CA ASP A 445 -10.05 -2.21 -20.04
C ASP A 445 -9.17 -2.96 -19.02
N VAL A 446 -9.61 -3.09 -17.75
CA VAL A 446 -8.89 -3.83 -16.69
C VAL A 446 -8.83 -5.32 -17.01
N ILE A 447 -9.94 -5.92 -17.46
CA ILE A 447 -9.95 -7.32 -17.92
C ILE A 447 -9.01 -7.49 -19.11
N SER A 448 -8.94 -6.50 -20.01
CA SER A 448 -8.13 -6.63 -21.20
C SER A 448 -6.65 -6.74 -20.91
N ILE A 449 -6.12 -6.22 -19.79
CA ILE A 449 -4.69 -6.33 -19.45
C ILE A 449 -4.34 -7.54 -18.58
N GLN A 450 -5.34 -8.37 -18.23
CA GLN A 450 -5.10 -9.58 -17.44
C GLN A 450 -4.22 -10.57 -18.22
N SER A 451 -3.33 -11.23 -17.48
CA SER A 451 -2.47 -12.30 -18.00
C SER A 451 -2.83 -13.66 -17.38
N PRO A 452 -2.56 -14.79 -18.06
CA PRO A 452 -2.67 -16.10 -17.43
C PRO A 452 -1.84 -16.17 -16.14
N VAL A 453 -2.38 -16.80 -15.10
CA VAL A 453 -1.71 -16.90 -13.78
C VAL A 453 -0.36 -17.61 -13.93
N ILE A 454 -0.35 -18.73 -14.64
CA ILE A 454 0.85 -19.46 -15.07
C ILE A 454 0.73 -19.63 -16.59
N GLY A 455 1.81 -19.38 -17.33
CA GLY A 455 1.83 -19.52 -18.79
C GLY A 455 2.72 -18.49 -19.50
N PRO A 456 2.77 -18.53 -20.83
CA PRO A 456 3.45 -17.52 -21.63
C PRO A 456 2.81 -16.14 -21.43
N GLN A 457 3.63 -15.08 -21.49
CA GLN A 457 3.12 -13.71 -21.66
C GLN A 457 2.34 -13.63 -22.98
N LYS A 458 1.36 -12.72 -23.09
CA LYS A 458 0.59 -12.52 -24.35
C LYS A 458 1.47 -12.38 -25.60
N ASN A 459 2.67 -11.82 -25.45
CA ASN A 459 3.62 -11.58 -26.55
C ASN A 459 4.83 -12.56 -26.57
N ARG A 460 4.76 -13.69 -25.86
CA ARG A 460 5.82 -14.72 -25.85
C ARG A 460 5.23 -16.09 -26.19
N SER A 461 6.01 -16.93 -26.89
CA SER A 461 5.57 -18.27 -27.30
C SER A 461 5.81 -19.35 -26.25
N ARG A 462 6.55 -19.07 -25.17
CA ARG A 462 6.89 -20.02 -24.11
C ARG A 462 6.75 -19.40 -22.71
N ALA A 463 6.38 -20.24 -21.74
CA ALA A 463 6.39 -19.88 -20.33
C ALA A 463 7.83 -19.64 -19.84
N VAL A 464 7.98 -18.74 -18.87
CA VAL A 464 9.27 -18.51 -18.20
C VAL A 464 9.35 -19.47 -17.02
N PHE A 465 10.42 -20.26 -16.99
CA PHE A 465 10.79 -21.11 -15.85
C PHE A 465 12.05 -20.52 -15.23
N VAL A 466 12.05 -20.44 -13.90
CA VAL A 466 13.21 -19.97 -13.14
C VAL A 466 13.76 -21.14 -12.36
N ASP A 467 15.08 -21.35 -12.43
CA ASP A 467 15.73 -22.42 -11.66
C ASP A 467 15.70 -22.08 -10.17
N ILE A 468 14.99 -22.90 -9.39
CA ILE A 468 14.85 -22.76 -7.94
C ILE A 468 15.77 -23.70 -7.15
N ASN A 469 16.57 -24.54 -7.82
CA ASN A 469 17.45 -25.51 -7.15
C ASN A 469 18.72 -24.86 -6.58
N ALA A 470 19.05 -23.64 -7.00
CA ALA A 470 20.20 -22.90 -6.51
C ALA A 470 19.96 -22.16 -5.18
N SER A 471 18.70 -22.06 -4.72
CA SER A 471 18.34 -21.40 -3.46
C SER A 471 17.76 -22.40 -2.46
N GLU A 472 18.55 -22.79 -1.46
CA GLU A 472 17.99 -23.45 -0.28
C GLU A 472 16.89 -22.57 0.32
N ARG A 473 15.75 -23.17 0.69
CA ARG A 473 14.62 -22.45 1.30
C ARG A 473 15.14 -21.68 2.51
N CYS A 474 14.94 -20.35 2.52
CA CYS A 474 15.40 -19.52 3.63
C CYS A 474 14.74 -19.99 4.94
N VAL A 475 15.57 -20.35 5.92
CA VAL A 475 15.10 -20.59 7.29
C VAL A 475 15.21 -19.28 8.03
N PHE A 476 14.07 -18.63 8.26
CA PHE A 476 14.00 -17.41 9.05
C PHE A 476 14.55 -17.68 10.46
N ASN A 477 15.57 -16.93 10.86
CA ASN A 477 16.12 -17.07 12.21
C ASN A 477 15.40 -16.11 13.15
N ALA A 478 14.43 -16.65 13.91
CA ALA A 478 13.62 -15.88 14.86
C ALA A 478 14.42 -15.23 16.01
N THR A 479 15.70 -15.60 16.21
CA THR A 479 16.57 -14.97 17.21
C THR A 479 17.25 -13.69 16.72
N LEU A 480 17.14 -13.37 15.43
CA LEU A 480 17.67 -12.13 14.89
C LEU A 480 16.94 -10.94 15.52
N GLN A 481 17.72 -10.11 16.19
CA GLN A 481 17.23 -8.83 16.67
C GLN A 481 16.92 -7.95 15.44
N PRO A 482 15.79 -7.22 15.44
CA PRO A 482 15.51 -6.27 14.37
C PRO A 482 16.69 -5.31 14.20
N VAL A 483 16.97 -4.89 12.96
CA VAL A 483 18.04 -3.93 12.69
C VAL A 483 17.80 -2.68 13.53
N VAL A 484 18.66 -2.47 14.52
CA VAL A 484 18.68 -1.25 15.33
C VAL A 484 19.54 -0.24 14.58
N GLY A 485 18.97 0.35 13.54
CA GLY A 485 19.54 1.56 12.93
C GLY A 485 19.25 2.75 13.83
N THR A 486 20.27 3.53 14.19
CA THR A 486 20.13 4.80 14.94
C THR A 486 19.54 5.92 14.09
N GLY A 487 19.24 5.68 12.81
CA GLY A 487 18.90 6.72 11.85
C GLY A 487 20.10 7.54 11.38
N GLN A 488 21.33 7.20 11.79
CA GLN A 488 22.53 7.90 11.32
C GLN A 488 22.88 7.49 9.89
N LEU A 489 22.98 8.49 9.01
CA LEU A 489 23.56 8.33 7.68
C LEU A 489 25.00 7.79 7.79
N PRO A 490 25.44 6.89 6.88
CA PRO A 490 26.84 6.50 6.80
C PRO A 490 27.72 7.75 6.68
N ARG A 491 28.73 7.88 7.55
CA ARG A 491 29.74 8.93 7.47
C ARG A 491 30.57 8.71 6.20
N GLY A 492 30.07 9.19 5.07
CA GLY A 492 30.72 9.03 3.75
C GLY A 492 30.04 9.78 2.60
N LEU A 493 28.75 10.11 2.70
CA LEU A 493 27.98 10.76 1.61
C LEU A 493 28.06 12.30 1.60
N LYS A 494 29.07 12.91 2.23
CA LYS A 494 29.29 14.37 2.19
C LYS A 494 29.76 14.91 0.83
N GLY A 495 29.99 14.05 -0.17
CA GLY A 495 30.56 14.44 -1.46
C GLY A 495 29.58 14.75 -2.59
N PHE A 496 28.29 14.42 -2.47
CA PHE A 496 27.36 14.49 -3.62
C PHE A 496 26.45 15.72 -3.65
N LEU A 497 26.52 16.61 -2.65
CA LEU A 497 25.74 17.85 -2.60
C LEU A 497 26.59 19.12 -2.76
N SER A 498 27.82 18.99 -3.25
CA SER A 498 28.63 20.12 -3.71
C SER A 498 29.03 19.93 -5.17
N LYS A 499 28.06 20.10 -6.07
CA LYS A 499 28.25 20.72 -7.39
C LYS A 499 26.90 21.05 -8.00
#